data_AF-A0A7S3W3U7-F1
#
_entry.id   AF-A0A7S3W3U7-F1
#
_cell.length_a   1.000
_cell.length_b   1.000
_cell.length_c   1.000
_cell.angle_alpha   90.00
_cell.angle_beta   90.00
_cell.angle_gamma   90.00
#
_symmetry.space_group_name_H-M   'P 1'
#
loop_
_entity.id
_entity.type
_entity.pdbx_description
1 polymer ?
#
loop_
_entity_poly.entity_id
_entity_poly.type
_entity_poly.pdbx_seq_one_letter_code
_entity_poly.pdbx_strand_id
1 'polypeptide(L)'
;MLWERPGEACARGGRLACAGDLFGSKVDLAAWRRLGALVDAGMRGVREACPRCEIAIHTSLGNRIAEFSSVGIGDWYELLLNHTTSPSFDRIGLSLYPAYLAPHPSSRPASALENIDALASLARRFPGKRVYIAETAYPQRGTAPPPHRFAASPLGQYEYLRAVLSRLAQALPEAQRGGVLWWERNESCDDALFSPSGVASPALLHGFVHGRLPRRVALRKTLL
;
A
#
# COMPACT_ATOMS: atom_id res chain seq x y z
N MET A 1 -10.03 -7.44 5.02
CA MET A 1 -10.90 -8.23 5.93
C MET A 1 -12.31 -8.13 5.36
N LEU A 2 -12.89 -9.22 4.89
CA LEU A 2 -14.32 -9.26 4.55
C LEU A 2 -15.08 -9.47 5.87
N TRP A 3 -15.34 -8.33 6.53
CA TRP A 3 -16.29 -8.00 7.61
C TRP A 3 -16.73 -9.08 8.63
N GLU A 4 -16.85 -8.69 9.91
CA GLU A 4 -17.54 -9.45 10.97
C GLU A 4 -18.81 -8.71 11.40
N ARG A 5 -19.94 -9.44 11.47
CA ARG A 5 -21.03 -9.05 12.38
C ARG A 5 -20.74 -9.63 13.77
N PRO A 6 -20.93 -8.88 14.87
CA PRO A 6 -20.70 -9.39 16.22
C PRO A 6 -21.37 -10.75 16.43
N GLY A 7 -20.61 -11.76 16.89
CA GLY A 7 -21.12 -13.11 17.21
C GLY A 7 -21.06 -14.14 16.09
N GLU A 8 -20.49 -13.82 14.92
CA GLU A 8 -20.37 -14.76 13.81
C GLU A 8 -19.21 -15.76 14.04
N ALA A 9 -19.52 -17.06 14.06
CA ALA A 9 -18.52 -18.12 14.20
C ALA A 9 -17.60 -18.16 12.98
N CYS A 10 -16.29 -18.41 13.14
CA CYS A 10 -15.33 -18.28 12.02
C CYS A 10 -15.67 -19.07 10.73
N ALA A 11 -16.26 -20.26 10.87
CA ALA A 11 -16.68 -21.08 9.72
C ALA A 11 -17.94 -20.55 9.00
N ARG A 12 -18.56 -19.49 9.53
CA ARG A 12 -19.71 -18.78 8.98
C ARG A 12 -19.24 -17.35 8.67
N GLY A 13 -19.40 -16.90 7.43
CA GLY A 13 -19.10 -15.52 7.03
C GLY A 13 -17.99 -15.34 5.99
N GLY A 14 -17.50 -14.10 5.90
CA GLY A 14 -16.53 -13.65 4.88
C GLY A 14 -15.06 -13.72 5.31
N ARG A 15 -14.75 -14.26 6.49
CA ARG A 15 -13.39 -14.26 7.04
C ARG A 15 -12.45 -15.12 6.19
N LEU A 16 -11.27 -14.57 5.88
CA LEU A 16 -10.20 -15.30 5.20
C LEU A 16 -9.39 -16.19 6.16
N ALA A 17 -9.43 -15.88 7.46
CA ALA A 17 -8.75 -16.62 8.52
C ALA A 17 -9.42 -16.41 9.89
N CYS A 18 -9.23 -17.35 10.81
CA CYS A 18 -9.72 -17.25 12.19
C CYS A 18 -8.66 -16.63 13.13
N ALA A 19 -9.09 -15.71 13.99
CA ALA A 19 -8.39 -15.15 15.17
C ALA A 19 -6.84 -15.16 15.14
N GLY A 20 -6.24 -13.98 14.91
CA GLY A 20 -4.81 -13.71 15.15
C GLY A 20 -3.82 -14.35 14.18
N ASP A 21 -4.28 -15.32 13.39
CA ASP A 21 -3.44 -16.10 12.49
C ASP A 21 -3.94 -15.93 11.05
N LEU A 22 -3.58 -14.80 10.42
CA LEU A 22 -4.00 -14.49 9.05
C LEU A 22 -3.55 -15.55 8.02
N PHE A 23 -2.57 -16.40 8.37
CA PHE A 23 -1.88 -17.26 7.41
C PHE A 23 -1.36 -18.61 7.93
N GLY A 24 -1.61 -18.98 9.18
CA GLY A 24 -1.19 -20.27 9.75
C GLY A 24 -2.28 -21.33 9.73
N SER A 25 -2.34 -22.17 10.76
CA SER A 25 -3.11 -23.43 10.77
C SER A 25 -4.64 -23.29 10.65
N LYS A 26 -5.18 -22.06 10.61
CA LYS A 26 -6.62 -21.75 10.61
C LYS A 26 -7.06 -20.87 9.44
N VAL A 27 -6.51 -21.13 8.25
CA VAL A 27 -6.96 -20.56 6.99
C VAL A 27 -8.28 -21.21 6.55
N ASP A 28 -9.28 -20.40 6.19
CA ASP A 28 -10.53 -20.90 5.58
C ASP A 28 -10.37 -20.96 4.04
N LEU A 29 -9.97 -22.12 3.53
CA LEU A 29 -9.80 -22.35 2.09
C LEU A 29 -11.11 -22.21 1.28
N ALA A 30 -12.28 -22.36 1.91
CA ALA A 30 -13.54 -22.11 1.22
C ALA A 30 -13.77 -20.60 1.05
N ALA A 31 -13.46 -19.79 2.06
CA ALA A 31 -13.50 -18.33 1.95
C ALA A 31 -12.50 -17.80 0.94
N TRP A 32 -11.27 -18.34 0.92
CA TRP A 32 -10.28 -17.97 -0.08
C TRP A 32 -10.67 -18.33 -1.51
N ARG A 33 -11.29 -19.50 -1.73
CA ARG A 33 -11.88 -19.84 -3.04
C ARG A 33 -12.96 -18.85 -3.48
N ARG A 34 -13.83 -18.42 -2.56
CA ARG A 34 -14.84 -17.39 -2.86
C ARG A 34 -14.20 -16.05 -3.19
N LEU A 35 -13.20 -15.62 -2.42
CA LEU A 35 -12.45 -14.39 -2.71
C LEU A 35 -11.76 -14.47 -4.07
N GLY A 36 -11.06 -15.57 -4.37
CA GLY A 36 -10.39 -15.78 -5.65
C GLY A 36 -11.37 -15.72 -6.82
N ALA A 37 -12.55 -16.35 -6.71
CA ALA A 37 -13.58 -16.26 -7.73
C ALA A 37 -14.12 -14.83 -7.96
N LEU A 38 -14.28 -14.04 -6.88
CA LEU A 38 -14.69 -12.63 -6.97
C LEU A 38 -13.60 -11.78 -7.63
N VAL A 39 -12.35 -11.98 -7.23
CA VAL A 39 -11.19 -11.28 -7.80
C VAL A 39 -11.05 -11.62 -9.29
N ASP A 40 -11.15 -12.89 -9.66
CA ASP A 40 -11.15 -13.33 -11.07
C ASP A 40 -12.27 -12.69 -11.88
N ALA A 41 -13.49 -12.61 -11.33
CA ALA A 41 -14.61 -11.96 -12.00
C ALA A 41 -14.34 -10.47 -12.26
N GLY A 42 -13.79 -9.76 -11.26
CA GLY A 42 -13.38 -8.37 -11.42
C GLY A 42 -12.27 -8.22 -12.47
N MET A 43 -11.26 -9.09 -12.45
CA MET A 43 -10.18 -9.06 -13.44
C MET A 43 -10.68 -9.31 -14.86
N ARG A 44 -11.57 -10.30 -15.06
CA ARG A 44 -12.19 -10.54 -16.36
C ARG A 44 -12.99 -9.34 -16.85
N GLY A 45 -13.82 -8.74 -16.00
CA GLY A 45 -14.59 -7.54 -16.37
C GLY A 45 -13.69 -6.39 -16.81
N VAL A 46 -12.57 -6.14 -16.11
CA VAL A 46 -11.60 -5.12 -16.52
C VAL A 46 -10.95 -5.47 -17.85
N ARG A 47 -10.57 -6.73 -18.06
CA ARG A 47 -9.92 -7.18 -19.31
C ARG A 47 -10.87 -7.10 -20.52
N GLU A 48 -12.15 -7.44 -20.32
CA GLU A 48 -13.19 -7.34 -21.35
C GLU A 48 -13.44 -5.87 -21.75
N ALA A 49 -13.55 -4.97 -20.76
CA ALA A 49 -13.78 -3.55 -21.01
C ALA A 49 -12.53 -2.80 -21.49
N CYS A 50 -11.36 -3.17 -20.99
CA CYS A 50 -10.08 -2.53 -21.28
C CYS A 50 -8.93 -3.55 -21.28
N PRO A 51 -8.66 -4.21 -22.43
CA PRO A 51 -7.61 -5.23 -22.52
C PRO A 51 -6.20 -4.75 -22.17
N ARG A 52 -5.97 -3.43 -22.23
CA ARG A 52 -4.66 -2.80 -21.98
C ARG A 52 -4.52 -2.14 -20.60
N CYS A 53 -5.59 -2.05 -19.82
CA CYS A 53 -5.54 -1.42 -18.50
C CYS A 53 -4.71 -2.29 -17.56
N GLU A 54 -3.90 -1.69 -16.69
CA GLU A 54 -3.20 -2.48 -15.67
C GLU A 54 -4.12 -2.72 -14.46
N ILE A 55 -4.06 -3.92 -13.89
CA ILE A 55 -4.87 -4.31 -12.73
C ILE A 55 -3.98 -4.30 -11.49
N ALA A 56 -4.44 -3.62 -10.44
CA ALA A 56 -3.80 -3.64 -9.13
C ALA A 56 -4.64 -4.41 -8.12
N ILE A 57 -4.00 -5.27 -7.32
CA ILE A 57 -4.60 -5.82 -6.11
C ILE A 57 -4.04 -5.05 -4.92
N HIS A 58 -4.93 -4.30 -4.26
CA HIS A 58 -4.58 -3.39 -3.18
C HIS A 58 -4.97 -3.97 -1.82
N THR A 59 -4.04 -3.90 -0.85
CA THR A 59 -4.29 -4.32 0.54
C THR A 59 -3.73 -3.32 1.55
N SER A 60 -4.29 -3.33 2.75
CA SER A 60 -3.76 -2.55 3.89
C SER A 60 -2.57 -3.21 4.60
N LEU A 61 -2.10 -4.36 4.11
CA LEU A 61 -1.02 -5.15 4.70
C LEU A 61 0.35 -4.45 4.62
N GLY A 62 0.47 -3.38 3.82
CA GLY A 62 1.66 -2.53 3.79
C GLY A 62 2.05 -1.93 5.15
N ASN A 63 1.08 -1.76 6.04
CA ASN A 63 1.30 -1.31 7.42
C ASN A 63 1.93 -2.36 8.33
N ARG A 64 2.04 -3.62 7.89
CA ARG A 64 2.35 -4.77 8.75
C ARG A 64 3.49 -5.63 8.18
N ILE A 65 4.19 -5.17 7.15
CA ILE A 65 5.18 -5.98 6.40
C ILE A 65 6.27 -6.52 7.32
N ALA A 66 6.80 -5.68 8.23
CA ALA A 66 7.86 -6.06 9.16
C ALA A 66 7.39 -6.98 10.29
N GLU A 67 6.10 -7.01 10.62
CA GLU A 67 5.56 -7.79 11.73
C GLU A 67 5.45 -9.28 11.39
N PHE A 68 5.12 -9.59 10.14
CA PHE A 68 4.82 -10.94 9.69
C PHE A 68 6.07 -11.77 9.35
N SER A 69 7.12 -11.66 10.17
CA SER A 69 8.46 -12.26 9.98
C SER A 69 8.54 -13.76 9.62
N SER A 70 7.44 -14.52 9.62
CA SER A 70 7.37 -15.90 9.09
C SER A 70 6.25 -16.17 8.08
N VAL A 71 5.22 -15.32 7.98
CA VAL A 71 4.13 -15.48 6.99
C VAL A 71 3.75 -14.13 6.41
N GLY A 72 4.62 -13.64 5.52
CA GLY A 72 4.64 -12.27 5.05
C GLY A 72 3.47 -11.92 4.13
N ILE A 73 3.38 -10.64 3.78
CA ILE A 73 2.48 -10.14 2.73
C ILE A 73 2.57 -10.95 1.42
N GLY A 74 3.72 -11.55 1.14
CA GLY A 74 3.89 -12.42 -0.01
C GLY A 74 3.03 -13.69 0.04
N ASP A 75 2.84 -14.29 1.22
CA ASP A 75 2.01 -15.48 1.41
C ASP A 75 0.53 -15.15 1.15
N TRP A 76 0.09 -13.93 1.50
CA TRP A 76 -1.25 -13.46 1.15
C TRP A 76 -1.48 -13.45 -0.36
N TYR A 77 -0.54 -12.88 -1.11
CA TYR A 77 -0.65 -12.80 -2.57
C TYR A 77 -0.51 -14.17 -3.23
N GLU A 78 0.35 -15.05 -2.73
CA GLU A 78 0.44 -16.42 -3.25
C GLU A 78 -0.82 -17.22 -2.95
N LEU A 79 -1.38 -17.11 -1.75
CA LEU A 79 -2.62 -17.80 -1.40
C LEU A 79 -3.78 -17.29 -2.25
N LEU A 80 -3.86 -15.98 -2.51
CA LEU A 80 -4.80 -15.44 -3.48
C LEU A 80 -4.60 -16.06 -4.86
N LEU A 81 -3.36 -16.07 -5.37
CA LEU A 81 -3.03 -16.59 -6.69
C LEU A 81 -3.37 -18.08 -6.83
N ASN A 82 -3.18 -18.88 -5.78
CA ASN A 82 -3.56 -20.29 -5.74
C ASN A 82 -5.08 -20.52 -5.84
N HIS A 83 -5.87 -19.47 -5.62
CA HIS A 83 -7.33 -19.50 -5.69
C HIS A 83 -7.91 -18.66 -6.84
N THR A 84 -7.06 -18.11 -7.70
CA THR A 84 -7.44 -17.44 -8.94
C THR A 84 -6.99 -18.25 -10.14
N THR A 85 -7.83 -18.30 -11.17
CA THR A 85 -7.54 -18.94 -12.46
C THR A 85 -6.79 -18.01 -13.42
N SER A 86 -6.84 -16.69 -13.20
CA SER A 86 -6.09 -15.70 -13.97
C SER A 86 -5.07 -15.00 -13.06
N PRO A 87 -3.76 -15.33 -13.14
CA PRO A 87 -2.74 -14.69 -12.30
C PRO A 87 -2.42 -13.23 -12.71
N SER A 88 -3.34 -12.57 -13.43
CA SER A 88 -3.07 -11.47 -14.35
C SER A 88 -3.26 -10.08 -13.76
N PHE A 89 -3.17 -9.92 -12.43
CA PHE A 89 -2.95 -8.59 -11.89
C PHE A 89 -1.53 -8.14 -12.20
N ASP A 90 -1.32 -6.89 -12.55
CA ASP A 90 -0.03 -6.36 -12.98
C ASP A 90 0.72 -5.70 -11.81
N ARG A 91 -0.03 -5.31 -10.78
CA ARG A 91 0.44 -4.38 -9.73
C ARG A 91 0.03 -4.84 -8.34
N ILE A 92 0.93 -4.65 -7.39
CA ILE A 92 0.70 -4.79 -5.95
C ILE A 92 0.51 -3.39 -5.37
N GLY A 93 -0.68 -3.11 -4.85
CA GLY A 93 -0.98 -1.84 -4.17
C GLY A 93 -0.96 -2.03 -2.66
N LEU A 94 -0.31 -1.13 -1.94
CA LEU A 94 -0.14 -1.22 -0.48
C LEU A 94 -0.55 0.08 0.20
N SER A 95 -1.40 0.00 1.23
CA SER A 95 -1.57 1.13 2.15
C SER A 95 -0.39 1.23 3.12
N LEU A 96 0.12 2.43 3.33
CA LEU A 96 1.21 2.75 4.24
C LEU A 96 0.91 4.05 4.99
N TYR A 97 0.50 3.94 6.24
CA TYR A 97 0.15 5.06 7.11
C TYR A 97 0.93 4.96 8.41
N PRO A 98 1.77 5.94 8.74
CA PRO A 98 2.55 5.91 9.97
C PRO A 98 1.69 5.84 11.25
N ALA A 99 0.48 6.40 11.22
CA ALA A 99 -0.45 6.41 12.37
C ALA A 99 -1.03 5.03 12.72
N TYR A 100 -1.09 4.10 11.76
CA TYR A 100 -1.67 2.77 11.95
C TYR A 100 -0.62 1.68 12.21
N LEU A 101 0.60 2.08 12.55
CA LEU A 101 1.73 1.20 12.88
C LEU A 101 1.80 0.87 14.37
N ALA A 102 0.65 0.87 15.05
CA ALA A 102 0.58 0.57 16.47
C ALA A 102 1.29 -0.77 16.77
N PRO A 103 2.10 -0.84 17.83
CA PRO A 103 2.86 -2.05 18.15
C PRO A 103 1.90 -3.20 18.41
N HIS A 104 2.18 -4.36 17.81
CA HIS A 104 1.72 -5.61 18.40
C HIS A 104 2.45 -5.76 19.75
N PRO A 105 1.80 -6.21 20.83
CA PRO A 105 2.38 -6.26 22.18
C PRO A 105 3.68 -7.07 22.32
N SER A 106 4.08 -7.80 21.27
CA SER A 106 5.28 -8.63 21.21
C SER A 106 6.33 -8.18 20.18
N SER A 107 6.15 -7.03 19.51
CA SER A 107 7.10 -6.54 18.49
C SER A 107 7.45 -5.07 18.67
N ARG A 108 8.71 -4.73 18.36
CA ARG A 108 9.16 -3.33 18.32
C ARG A 108 8.27 -2.56 17.34
N PRO A 109 7.80 -1.35 17.67
CA PRO A 109 7.07 -0.53 16.71
C PRO A 109 7.93 -0.33 15.46
N ALA A 110 7.50 -0.93 14.35
CA ALA A 110 8.11 -0.75 13.05
C ALA A 110 7.63 0.59 12.48
N SER A 111 8.55 1.43 12.03
CA SER A 111 8.20 2.66 11.32
C SER A 111 7.70 2.36 9.91
N ALA A 112 7.00 3.32 9.30
CA ALA A 112 6.52 3.19 7.92
C ALA A 112 7.69 2.93 6.96
N LEU A 113 8.85 3.50 7.25
CA LEU A 113 10.05 3.33 6.44
C LEU A 113 10.71 1.95 6.64
N GLU A 114 10.60 1.35 7.82
CA GLU A 114 11.09 -0.02 8.07
C GLU A 114 10.20 -1.07 7.39
N ASN A 115 8.90 -0.81 7.28
CA ASN A 115 8.00 -1.64 6.44
C ASN A 115 8.40 -1.59 4.96
N ILE A 116 8.88 -0.45 4.46
CA ILE A 116 9.38 -0.33 3.08
C ILE A 116 10.64 -1.17 2.87
N ASP A 117 11.55 -1.22 3.85
CA ASP A 117 12.79 -2.00 3.73
C ASP A 117 12.50 -3.51 3.54
N ALA A 118 11.38 -4.00 4.08
CA ALA A 118 10.94 -5.38 3.92
C ALA A 118 10.29 -5.70 2.54
N LEU A 119 10.04 -4.68 1.70
CA LEU A 119 9.46 -4.86 0.35
C LEU A 119 10.40 -5.61 -0.60
N ALA A 120 11.71 -5.60 -0.37
CA ALA A 120 12.66 -6.33 -1.22
C ALA A 120 12.33 -7.83 -1.31
N SER A 121 11.81 -8.43 -0.22
CA SER A 121 11.37 -9.83 -0.21
C SER A 121 10.14 -10.03 -1.09
N LEU A 122 9.15 -9.14 -0.98
CA LEU A 122 7.96 -9.15 -1.82
C LEU A 122 8.31 -8.98 -3.30
N ALA A 123 9.23 -8.08 -3.62
CA ALA A 123 9.69 -7.81 -4.99
C ALA A 123 10.34 -9.05 -5.62
N ARG A 124 11.18 -9.76 -4.87
CA ARG A 124 11.80 -11.03 -5.32
C ARG A 124 10.77 -12.13 -5.56
N ARG A 125 9.73 -12.21 -4.73
CA ARG A 125 8.67 -13.22 -4.83
C ARG A 125 7.76 -12.98 -6.05
N PHE A 126 7.60 -11.72 -6.46
CA PHE A 126 6.75 -11.32 -7.58
C PHE A 126 7.53 -10.47 -8.61
N PRO A 127 8.55 -11.04 -9.29
CA PRO A 127 9.50 -10.28 -10.12
C PRO A 127 8.85 -9.52 -11.30
N GLY A 128 7.69 -9.98 -11.78
CA GLY A 128 6.94 -9.33 -12.86
C GLY A 128 5.91 -8.29 -12.41
N LYS A 129 5.75 -8.05 -11.10
CA LYS A 129 4.75 -7.12 -10.56
C LYS A 129 5.39 -5.81 -10.13
N ARG A 130 4.74 -4.69 -10.43
CA ARG A 130 5.13 -3.38 -9.88
C ARG A 130 4.48 -3.16 -8.52
N VAL A 131 5.22 -2.54 -7.61
CA VAL A 131 4.77 -2.26 -6.23
C VAL A 131 4.50 -0.77 -6.08
N TYR A 132 3.28 -0.46 -5.64
CA TYR A 132 2.79 0.89 -5.38
C TYR A 132 2.48 1.05 -3.91
N ILE A 133 2.79 2.21 -3.35
CA ILE A 133 2.11 2.68 -2.15
C ILE A 133 0.80 3.28 -2.63
N ALA A 134 -0.25 2.46 -2.61
CA ALA A 134 -1.57 2.81 -3.14
C ALA A 134 -2.27 3.86 -2.29
N GLU A 135 -1.90 3.93 -1.01
CA GLU A 135 -2.44 4.91 -0.08
C GLU A 135 -1.38 5.28 0.95
N THR A 136 -1.22 6.57 1.20
CA THR A 136 -0.47 7.08 2.34
C THR A 136 -0.96 8.46 2.71
N ALA A 137 -0.77 8.85 3.96
CA ALA A 137 -0.98 10.22 4.42
C ALA A 137 -0.07 10.50 5.62
N TYR A 138 0.15 11.78 5.88
CA TYR A 138 0.86 12.29 7.05
C TYR A 138 0.13 13.51 7.60
N PRO A 139 0.03 13.70 8.92
CA PRO A 139 -0.70 14.84 9.47
C PRO A 139 -0.01 16.16 9.14
N GLN A 140 -0.81 17.18 8.82
CA GLN A 140 -0.36 18.55 8.60
C GLN A 140 -0.35 19.43 9.86
N ARG A 141 -0.93 18.94 10.96
CA ARG A 141 -1.04 19.63 12.24
C ARG A 141 -1.31 18.62 13.35
N GLY A 142 -1.16 19.04 14.60
CA GLY A 142 -1.40 18.19 15.77
C GLY A 142 -0.22 17.27 16.05
N THR A 143 -0.50 16.01 16.40
CA THR A 143 0.53 15.07 16.85
C THR A 143 1.13 14.30 15.68
N ALA A 144 2.45 14.36 15.52
CA ALA A 144 3.15 13.52 14.57
C ALA A 144 3.01 12.04 14.97
N PRO A 145 2.81 11.12 14.02
CA PRO A 145 2.76 9.69 14.33
C PRO A 145 4.14 9.19 14.80
N PRO A 146 4.19 8.23 15.73
CA PRO A 146 5.43 7.58 16.10
C PRO A 146 5.98 6.69 14.95
N PRO A 147 7.30 6.55 14.81
CA PRO A 147 8.31 7.37 15.49
C PRO A 147 8.26 8.81 14.95
N HIS A 148 8.33 9.80 15.86
CA HIS A 148 8.21 11.24 15.58
C HIS A 148 9.39 11.79 14.76
N ARG A 149 9.55 11.31 13.53
CA ARG A 149 10.68 11.63 12.64
C ARG A 149 10.46 12.92 11.86
N PHE A 150 9.21 13.29 11.63
CA PHE A 150 8.83 14.50 10.89
C PHE A 150 7.81 15.28 11.71
N ALA A 151 7.79 16.60 11.58
CA ALA A 151 6.79 17.43 12.25
C ALA A 151 5.40 17.23 11.60
N ALA A 152 4.33 17.32 12.38
CA ALA A 152 2.98 17.42 11.82
C ALA A 152 2.79 18.83 11.24
N SER A 153 3.28 19.03 10.02
CA SER A 153 3.27 20.30 9.29
C SER A 153 3.29 20.04 7.79
N PRO A 154 2.92 21.01 6.92
CA PRO A 154 3.08 20.84 5.47
C PRO A 154 4.52 20.49 5.05
N LEU A 155 5.53 21.05 5.73
CA LEU A 155 6.93 20.69 5.48
C LEU A 155 7.22 19.25 5.90
N GLY A 156 6.72 18.80 7.05
CA GLY A 156 6.94 17.43 7.50
C GLY A 156 6.23 16.38 6.65
N GLN A 157 5.07 16.70 6.07
CA GLN A 157 4.45 15.86 5.05
C GLN A 157 5.36 15.73 3.80
N TYR A 158 6.03 16.81 3.38
CA TYR A 158 6.95 16.78 2.23
C TYR A 158 8.18 15.93 2.54
N GLU A 159 8.75 16.11 3.73
CA GLU A 159 9.89 15.32 4.20
C GLU A 159 9.54 13.83 4.33
N TYR A 160 8.34 13.52 4.83
CA TYR A 160 7.82 12.17 4.89
C TYR A 160 7.70 11.55 3.49
N LEU A 161 7.02 12.23 2.56
CA LEU A 161 6.86 11.73 1.19
C LEU A 161 8.20 11.53 0.48
N ARG A 162 9.13 12.49 0.63
CA ARG A 162 10.49 12.37 0.09
C ARG A 162 11.22 11.17 0.68
N ALA A 163 11.07 10.91 1.98
CA ALA A 163 11.66 9.74 2.62
C ALA A 163 11.06 8.43 2.10
N VAL A 164 9.73 8.36 1.93
CA VAL A 164 9.04 7.20 1.34
C VAL A 164 9.56 6.93 -0.07
N LEU A 165 9.58 7.94 -0.94
CA LEU A 165 10.08 7.80 -2.32
C LEU A 165 11.54 7.35 -2.37
N SER A 166 12.39 7.95 -1.52
CA SER A 166 13.80 7.57 -1.43
C SER A 166 13.98 6.12 -0.96
N ARG A 167 13.21 5.68 0.04
CA ARG A 167 13.27 4.29 0.52
C ARG A 167 12.72 3.29 -0.48
N LEU A 168 11.64 3.61 -1.19
CA LEU A 168 11.15 2.77 -2.29
C LEU A 168 12.20 2.59 -3.39
N ALA A 169 12.93 3.66 -3.73
CA ALA A 169 14.01 3.59 -4.71
C ALA A 169 15.16 2.67 -4.24
N GLN A 170 15.42 2.58 -2.93
CA GLN A 170 16.43 1.69 -2.37
C GLN A 170 15.95 0.24 -2.25
N ALA A 171 14.70 0.03 -1.84
CA ALA A 171 14.15 -1.30 -1.55
C ALA A 171 13.74 -2.08 -2.81
N LEU A 172 13.40 -1.39 -3.90
CA LEU A 172 12.83 -2.02 -5.10
C LEU A 172 13.73 -1.84 -6.34
N PRO A 173 13.88 -2.89 -7.18
CA PRO A 173 14.44 -2.76 -8.52
C PRO A 173 13.66 -1.74 -9.36
N GLU A 174 14.35 -1.02 -10.23
CA GLU A 174 13.74 0.07 -11.04
C GLU A 174 12.50 -0.39 -11.81
N ALA A 175 12.54 -1.57 -12.43
CA ALA A 175 11.42 -2.14 -13.19
C ALA A 175 10.15 -2.40 -12.35
N GLN A 176 10.30 -2.52 -11.03
CA GLN A 176 9.20 -2.81 -10.09
C GLN A 176 8.73 -1.57 -9.31
N ARG A 177 9.35 -0.40 -9.48
CA ARG A 177 8.97 0.84 -8.79
C ARG A 177 7.67 1.39 -9.37
N GLY A 178 6.58 1.24 -8.63
CA GLY A 178 5.26 1.67 -9.07
C GLY A 178 5.01 3.16 -8.88
N GLY A 179 5.14 3.67 -7.67
CA GLY A 179 4.79 5.05 -7.33
C GLY A 179 4.10 5.16 -5.97
N VAL A 180 3.63 6.36 -5.64
CA VAL A 180 2.96 6.66 -4.36
C VAL A 180 1.70 7.49 -4.63
N LEU A 181 0.57 7.08 -4.07
CA LEU A 181 -0.64 7.91 -4.04
C LEU A 181 -0.90 8.40 -2.63
N TRP A 182 -1.17 9.71 -2.54
CA TRP A 182 -1.61 10.33 -1.31
C TRP A 182 -3.11 10.16 -1.14
N TRP A 183 -3.54 9.59 -0.03
CA TRP A 183 -4.94 9.28 0.24
C TRP A 183 -5.65 10.44 0.94
N GLU A 184 -6.88 10.70 0.49
CA GLU A 184 -7.82 11.71 0.94
C GLU A 184 -7.22 13.06 1.33
N ARG A 185 -7.12 13.95 0.35
CA ARG A 185 -6.83 15.36 0.59
C ARG A 185 -7.99 16.06 1.33
N ASN A 186 -9.24 15.63 1.12
CA ASN A 186 -10.39 16.54 1.23
C ASN A 186 -11.55 16.09 2.15
N GLU A 187 -11.51 14.92 2.81
CA GLU A 187 -12.63 14.47 3.65
C GLU A 187 -12.78 15.23 4.99
N SER A 188 -11.82 16.08 5.36
CA SER A 188 -11.94 16.96 6.54
C SER A 188 -11.36 18.37 6.29
N CYS A 189 -11.99 19.11 5.38
CA CYS A 189 -12.07 20.58 5.24
C CYS A 189 -10.93 21.57 5.63
N ASP A 190 -9.67 21.21 5.93
CA ASP A 190 -8.65 22.19 6.39
C ASP A 190 -7.18 22.04 5.87
N ASP A 191 -6.95 21.67 4.60
CA ASP A 191 -5.72 21.92 3.75
C ASP A 191 -4.27 21.64 4.29
N ALA A 192 -3.30 21.05 3.57
CA ALA A 192 -3.05 20.85 2.14
C ALA A 192 -2.07 19.68 1.84
N LEU A 193 -2.09 19.16 0.61
CA LEU A 193 -1.10 18.24 -0.02
C LEU A 193 0.18 19.00 -0.46
N PHE A 194 0.62 19.94 0.40
CA PHE A 194 1.64 21.00 0.28
C PHE A 194 1.10 22.29 -0.35
N SER A 195 1.20 23.45 0.31
CA SER A 195 2.47 24.11 0.70
C SER A 195 2.32 24.98 1.97
N PRO A 196 3.31 25.83 2.38
CA PRO A 196 3.16 27.24 1.96
C PRO A 196 4.03 27.65 0.75
N SER A 197 5.17 27.01 0.50
CA SER A 197 5.82 27.07 -0.83
C SER A 197 6.54 25.79 -1.30
N GLY A 198 6.32 24.64 -0.64
CA GLY A 198 6.71 23.30 -1.16
C GLY A 198 5.65 22.61 -2.02
N VAL A 199 4.90 23.37 -2.84
CA VAL A 199 3.57 23.04 -3.40
C VAL A 199 3.53 21.80 -4.30
N ALA A 200 2.59 20.89 -4.03
CA ALA A 200 1.96 20.09 -5.08
C ALA A 200 0.44 19.96 -4.82
N SER A 201 -0.34 20.04 -5.89
CA SER A 201 -1.65 19.37 -6.05
C SER A 201 -2.01 19.55 -7.52
N PRO A 202 -2.35 18.49 -8.28
CA PRO A 202 -3.40 17.54 -7.91
C PRO A 202 -2.95 16.07 -7.80
N ALA A 203 -3.30 15.47 -6.66
CA ALA A 203 -3.66 14.07 -6.33
C ALA A 203 -3.11 12.86 -7.14
N LEU A 204 -1.90 12.93 -7.68
CA LEU A 204 -1.18 11.76 -8.19
C LEU A 204 0.34 12.02 -8.22
N LEU A 205 1.03 11.65 -7.14
CA LEU A 205 2.46 11.87 -6.98
C LEU A 205 3.25 10.70 -7.58
N HIS A 206 3.44 10.75 -8.90
CA HIS A 206 4.35 9.88 -9.67
C HIS A 206 3.90 8.41 -9.81
N GLY A 207 4.00 7.86 -11.04
CA GLY A 207 3.93 6.40 -11.26
C GLY A 207 2.82 5.81 -12.15
N PHE A 208 1.88 6.63 -12.61
CA PHE A 208 0.75 6.18 -13.46
C PHE A 208 0.84 6.64 -14.92
N VAL A 209 1.86 7.42 -15.28
CA VAL A 209 2.03 7.91 -16.65
C VAL A 209 3.02 7.03 -17.39
N HIS A 210 2.51 6.03 -18.13
CA HIS A 210 3.26 5.45 -19.23
C HIS A 210 3.19 6.40 -20.43
N GLY A 211 4.31 7.10 -20.69
CA GLY A 211 4.51 7.89 -21.91
C GLY A 211 4.58 9.39 -21.65
N ARG A 212 5.78 9.94 -21.85
CA ARG A 212 6.13 11.38 -21.94
C ARG A 212 5.59 12.26 -20.79
N LEU A 213 6.50 12.63 -19.89
CA LEU A 213 6.35 13.82 -19.05
C LEU A 213 5.90 15.01 -19.93
N PRO A 214 4.85 15.77 -19.58
CA PRO A 214 4.67 17.08 -20.15
C PRO A 214 5.92 17.90 -19.84
N ARG A 215 6.51 18.50 -20.89
CA ARG A 215 7.71 19.31 -20.79
C ARG A 215 7.50 20.42 -19.74
N ARG A 216 8.35 20.38 -18.71
CA ARG A 216 8.66 21.45 -17.74
C ARG A 216 7.52 21.87 -16.80
N VAL A 217 7.54 21.33 -15.58
CA VAL A 217 7.29 22.14 -14.38
C VAL A 217 8.67 22.43 -13.78
N ALA A 218 9.12 23.68 -13.91
CA ALA A 218 10.43 24.10 -13.46
C ALA A 218 10.47 24.13 -11.92
N LEU A 219 11.19 23.18 -11.32
CA LEU A 219 11.75 23.36 -9.97
C LEU A 219 12.82 24.45 -10.07
N ARG A 220 12.45 25.71 -9.80
CA ARG A 220 13.43 26.77 -9.60
C ARG A 220 14.21 26.44 -8.32
N LYS A 221 15.49 26.08 -8.49
CA LYS A 221 16.51 26.27 -7.46
C LYS A 221 16.51 27.75 -7.09
N THR A 222 16.38 28.07 -5.80
CA THR A 222 16.90 29.34 -5.29
C THR A 222 17.69 28.98 -4.04
N LEU A 223 19.01 29.02 -4.23
CA LEU A 223 20.02 29.15 -3.19
C LEU A 223 19.71 30.41 -2.37
N LEU A 224 19.76 30.28 -1.05
CA LEU A 224 20.60 31.09 -0.15
C LEU A 224 20.87 30.24 1.10
#